data_AF-A0A3B8JX63-F1
#
_entry.id   AF-A0A3B8JX63-F1
#
_cell.length_a   1.000
_cell.length_b   1.000
_cell.length_c   1.000
_cell.angle_alpha   90.00
_cell.angle_beta   90.00
_cell.angle_gamma   90.00
#
_symmetry.space_group_name_H-M   'P 1'
#
loop_
_entity.id
_entity.type
_entity.pdbx_description
1 polymer ?
#
loop_
_entity_poly.entity_id
_entity_poly.type
_entity_poly.pdbx_seq_one_letter_code
_entity_poly.pdbx_strand_id
1 'polypeptide(L)'
;MKASEAISGEIVLDKLLSRIMKILMENVGAQIGYLILENQGKLVIEAECALDSEEVTVLQSIPVEKCQNLAESVISYVARTKEKVVLNDATCEGQFTNDPYIKNREPKSILCAALMNQGQVSAVVYLENRLTTQAF
;
A
#
# COMPACT_ATOMS: atom_id res chain seq x y z
N MET A 1 -23.70 17.62 -18.93
CA MET A 1 -23.76 17.34 -17.47
C MET A 1 -22.90 16.15 -17.04
N LYS A 2 -22.88 15.02 -17.78
CA LYS A 2 -22.06 13.82 -17.47
C LYS A 2 -20.57 14.08 -17.17
N ALA A 3 -19.94 15.00 -17.91
CA ALA A 3 -18.53 15.33 -17.70
C ALA A 3 -18.27 15.97 -16.32
N SER A 4 -19.17 16.84 -15.85
CA SER A 4 -19.01 17.49 -14.54
C SER A 4 -19.20 16.52 -13.38
N GLU A 5 -20.09 15.54 -13.52
CA GLU A 5 -20.30 14.49 -12.51
C GLU A 5 -19.10 13.54 -12.44
N ALA A 6 -18.55 13.13 -13.60
CA ALA A 6 -17.34 12.31 -13.65
C ALA A 6 -16.15 13.03 -13.01
N ILE A 7 -15.90 14.30 -13.38
CA ILE A 7 -14.83 15.12 -12.81
C ILE A 7 -15.04 15.31 -11.29
N SER A 8 -16.27 15.57 -10.86
CA SER A 8 -16.55 15.72 -9.43
C SER A 8 -16.32 14.42 -8.66
N GLY A 9 -16.63 13.26 -9.25
CA GLY A 9 -16.36 11.95 -8.66
C GLY A 9 -14.87 11.69 -8.46
N GLU A 10 -14.06 11.98 -9.48
CA GLU A 10 -12.59 11.85 -9.41
C GLU A 10 -11.98 12.79 -8.36
N ILE A 11 -12.41 14.06 -8.29
CA ILE A 11 -11.95 15.03 -7.27
C ILE A 11 -12.27 14.54 -5.85
N VAL A 12 -13.43 13.90 -5.65
CA VAL A 12 -13.79 13.35 -4.34
C VAL A 12 -12.92 12.14 -3.99
N LEU A 13 -12.62 11.28 -4.97
CA LEU A 13 -11.76 10.12 -4.77
C LEU A 13 -10.31 10.54 -4.45
N ASP A 14 -9.74 11.47 -5.20
CA ASP A 14 -8.42 12.06 -4.96
C ASP A 14 -8.25 12.55 -3.51
N LYS A 15 -9.21 13.35 -3.04
CA LYS A 15 -9.22 13.88 -1.66
C LYS A 15 -9.40 12.79 -0.61
N LEU A 16 -10.21 11.78 -0.90
CA LEU A 16 -10.43 10.64 0.00
C LEU A 16 -9.15 9.83 0.17
N LEU A 17 -8.50 9.44 -0.93
CA LEU A 17 -7.25 8.69 -0.94
C LEU A 17 -6.16 9.46 -0.19
N SER A 18 -6.01 10.74 -0.50
CA SER A 18 -5.06 11.64 0.18
C SER A 18 -5.28 11.68 1.69
N ARG A 19 -6.53 11.75 2.14
CA ARG A 19 -6.85 11.79 3.58
C ARG A 19 -6.60 10.45 4.27
N ILE A 20 -6.91 9.34 3.62
CA ILE A 20 -6.61 7.99 4.14
C ILE A 20 -5.10 7.83 4.32
N MET A 21 -4.30 8.19 3.32
CA MET A 21 -2.84 8.07 3.40
C MET A 21 -2.26 8.91 4.54
N LYS A 22 -2.70 10.16 4.71
CA LYS A 22 -2.26 10.99 5.85
C LYS A 22 -2.53 10.34 7.20
N ILE A 23 -3.74 9.80 7.40
CA ILE A 23 -4.12 9.10 8.63
C ILE A 23 -3.23 7.86 8.85
N LEU A 24 -2.97 7.07 7.80
CA LEU A 24 -2.12 5.88 7.90
C LEU A 24 -0.65 6.21 8.18
N MET A 25 -0.14 7.32 7.65
CA MET A 25 1.25 7.72 7.86
C MET A 25 1.47 8.35 9.24
N GLU A 26 0.56 9.19 9.72
CA GLU A 26 0.67 9.87 11.02
C GLU A 26 0.58 8.89 12.21
N ASN A 27 -0.29 7.89 12.12
CA ASN A 27 -0.62 7.05 13.29
C ASN A 27 0.29 5.82 13.45
N VAL A 28 1.03 5.44 12.41
CA VAL A 28 1.68 4.12 12.36
C VAL A 28 3.20 4.23 12.22
N GLY A 29 3.78 5.44 12.20
CA GLY A 29 5.22 5.63 12.09
C GLY A 29 5.81 5.05 10.81
N ALA A 30 4.98 4.84 9.78
CA ALA A 30 5.40 4.33 8.49
C ALA A 30 6.21 5.40 7.75
N GLN A 31 7.27 4.98 7.06
CA GLN A 31 8.05 5.86 6.20
C GLN A 31 7.60 5.80 4.75
N ILE A 32 6.98 4.69 4.36
CA ILE A 32 6.40 4.50 3.03
C ILE A 32 5.06 3.80 3.20
N GLY A 33 4.07 4.28 2.45
CA GLY A 33 2.74 3.71 2.41
C GLY A 33 2.23 3.64 0.98
N TYR A 34 1.58 2.53 0.66
CA TYR A 34 0.85 2.33 -0.58
C TYR A 34 -0.59 1.91 -0.29
N LEU A 35 -1.52 2.47 -1.06
CA LEU A 35 -2.89 1.99 -1.15
C LEU A 35 -3.11 1.40 -2.54
N ILE A 36 -3.40 0.12 -2.56
CA ILE A 36 -3.54 -0.70 -3.76
C ILE A 36 -5.01 -1.08 -3.90
N LEU A 37 -5.64 -0.77 -5.02
CA LEU A 37 -7.01 -1.18 -5.31
C LEU A 37 -7.03 -2.34 -6.30
N GLU A 38 -8.08 -3.13 -6.21
CA GLU A 38 -8.42 -4.11 -7.24
C GLU A 38 -9.17 -3.38 -8.37
N ASN A 39 -8.67 -3.53 -9.60
CA ASN A 39 -9.27 -3.00 -10.81
C ASN A 39 -9.22 -4.05 -11.92
N GLN A 40 -10.38 -4.63 -12.26
CA GLN A 40 -10.55 -5.60 -13.35
C GLN A 40 -9.62 -6.83 -13.28
N GLY A 41 -9.49 -7.40 -12.09
CA GLY A 41 -8.65 -8.53 -11.75
C GLY A 41 -7.19 -8.18 -11.51
N LYS A 42 -6.83 -6.89 -11.51
CA LYS A 42 -5.44 -6.43 -11.33
C LYS A 42 -5.29 -5.55 -10.09
N LEU A 43 -4.18 -5.70 -9.40
CA LEU A 43 -3.80 -4.84 -8.30
C LEU A 43 -3.08 -3.61 -8.85
N VAL A 44 -3.62 -2.43 -8.59
CA VAL A 44 -3.08 -1.15 -9.04
C VAL A 44 -2.85 -0.22 -7.86
N ILE A 45 -1.72 0.48 -7.88
CA ILE A 45 -1.36 1.52 -6.92
C ILE A 45 -2.20 2.75 -7.25
N GLU A 46 -3.05 3.14 -6.30
CA GLU A 46 -3.90 4.33 -6.41
C GLU A 46 -3.45 5.44 -5.46
N ALA A 47 -2.66 5.12 -4.44
CA ALA A 47 -1.99 6.15 -3.65
C ALA A 47 -0.62 5.68 -3.16
N GLU A 48 0.31 6.61 -3.10
CA GLU A 48 1.63 6.47 -2.52
C GLU A 48 1.91 7.68 -1.61
N CYS A 49 2.51 7.41 -0.46
CA CYS A 49 3.04 8.44 0.41
C CYS A 49 4.38 7.99 0.97
N ALA A 50 5.35 8.90 1.01
CA ALA A 50 6.62 8.70 1.68
C ALA A 50 6.81 9.83 2.70
N LEU A 51 7.43 9.53 3.84
CA LEU A 51 7.65 10.51 4.92
C LEU A 51 8.44 11.74 4.46
N ASP A 52 9.35 11.56 3.50
CA ASP A 52 10.18 12.63 2.93
C ASP A 52 9.44 13.45 1.84
N SER A 53 8.18 13.11 1.54
CA SER A 53 7.32 13.80 0.58
C SER A 53 6.17 14.49 1.31
N GLU A 54 6.08 15.81 1.19
CA GLU A 54 4.92 16.57 1.72
C GLU A 54 3.62 16.23 0.99
N GLU A 55 3.70 15.67 -0.23
CA GLU A 55 2.56 15.36 -1.07
C GLU A 55 2.29 13.85 -1.16
N VAL A 56 1.01 13.50 -0.99
CA VAL A 56 0.49 12.17 -1.33
C VAL A 56 0.23 12.18 -2.82
N THR A 57 0.80 11.22 -3.54
CA THR A 57 0.49 11.05 -4.96
C THR A 57 -0.64 10.04 -5.08
N VAL A 58 -1.73 10.42 -5.74
CA VAL A 58 -2.93 9.58 -5.89
C VAL A 58 -3.33 9.40 -7.36
N LEU A 59 -4.26 8.48 -7.62
CA LEU A 59 -4.84 8.18 -8.94
C LEU A 59 -3.79 7.79 -9.99
N GLN A 60 -2.72 7.11 -9.55
CA GLN A 60 -1.63 6.71 -10.43
C GLN A 60 -2.03 5.54 -11.35
N SER A 61 -2.93 4.66 -10.88
CA SER A 61 -3.34 3.40 -11.51
C SER A 61 -2.15 2.57 -12.05
N ILE A 62 -1.04 2.54 -11.32
CA ILE A 62 0.17 1.80 -11.71
C ILE A 62 0.01 0.34 -11.30
N PRO A 63 0.08 -0.64 -12.22
CA PRO A 63 0.07 -2.04 -11.84
C PRO A 63 1.19 -2.37 -10.85
N VAL A 64 0.87 -3.08 -9.77
CA VAL A 64 1.85 -3.48 -8.74
C VAL A 64 3.05 -4.19 -9.35
N GLU A 65 2.81 -5.05 -10.34
CA GLU A 65 3.81 -5.80 -11.12
C GLU A 65 4.87 -4.91 -11.81
N LYS A 66 4.57 -3.62 -12.02
CA LYS A 66 5.48 -2.65 -12.65
C LYS A 66 6.21 -1.78 -11.63
N CYS A 67 5.84 -1.85 -10.35
CA CYS A 67 6.45 -1.06 -9.29
C CYS A 67 7.58 -1.84 -8.61
N GLN A 68 8.79 -1.30 -8.67
CA GLN A 68 9.98 -1.90 -8.03
C GLN A 68 10.25 -1.33 -6.63
N ASN A 69 9.31 -0.56 -6.07
CA ASN A 69 9.48 0.17 -4.81
C ASN A 69 8.68 -0.45 -3.64
N LEU A 70 8.20 -1.67 -3.79
CA LEU A 70 7.42 -2.39 -2.79
C LEU A 70 7.60 -3.91 -2.91
N ALA A 71 7.32 -4.64 -1.83
CA ALA A 71 7.38 -6.10 -1.82
C ALA A 71 6.11 -6.72 -2.44
N GLU A 72 6.17 -7.00 -3.75
CA GLU A 72 5.06 -7.58 -4.52
C GLU A 72 4.55 -8.90 -3.92
N SER A 73 5.45 -9.75 -3.41
CA SER A 73 5.07 -11.05 -2.86
C SER A 73 4.21 -10.92 -1.60
N VAL A 74 4.47 -9.90 -0.77
CA VAL A 74 3.68 -9.59 0.44
C VAL A 74 2.28 -9.14 0.03
N ILE A 75 2.18 -8.18 -0.89
CA ILE A 75 0.90 -7.63 -1.35
C ILE A 75 0.06 -8.72 -2.01
N SER A 76 0.67 -9.54 -2.88
CA SER A 76 -0.01 -10.64 -3.56
C SER A 76 -0.50 -11.70 -2.58
N TYR A 77 0.28 -12.00 -1.53
CA TYR A 77 -0.14 -12.91 -0.48
C TYR A 77 -1.37 -12.38 0.25
N VAL A 78 -1.33 -11.14 0.71
CA VAL A 78 -2.43 -10.50 1.45
C VAL A 78 -3.69 -10.38 0.59
N ALA A 79 -3.56 -9.96 -0.67
CA ALA A 79 -4.68 -9.84 -1.60
C ALA A 79 -5.38 -11.19 -1.83
N ARG A 80 -4.61 -12.27 -1.98
CA ARG A 80 -5.13 -13.61 -2.28
C ARG A 80 -5.70 -14.32 -1.06
N THR A 81 -5.01 -14.23 0.08
CA THR A 81 -5.35 -15.00 1.30
C THR A 81 -6.25 -14.23 2.25
N LYS A 82 -6.28 -12.89 2.13
CA LYS A 82 -6.93 -11.96 3.07
C LYS A 82 -6.31 -11.99 4.48
N GLU A 83 -5.21 -12.71 4.65
CA GLU A 83 -4.49 -12.75 5.93
C GLU A 83 -3.58 -11.54 6.04
N LYS A 84 -3.64 -10.85 7.19
CA LYS A 84 -2.74 -9.74 7.49
C LYS A 84 -1.32 -10.27 7.65
N VAL A 85 -0.36 -9.58 7.06
CA VAL A 85 1.07 -9.81 7.28
C VAL A 85 1.63 -8.68 8.14
N VAL A 86 2.32 -9.05 9.20
CA VAL A 86 3.14 -8.13 10.02
C VAL A 86 4.51 -8.78 10.15
N LEU A 87 5.54 -8.11 9.62
CA LEU A 87 6.94 -8.51 9.73
C LEU A 87 7.62 -7.51 10.65
N ASN A 88 8.09 -7.98 11.80
CA ASN A 88 8.77 -7.17 12.79
C ASN A 88 10.22 -6.90 12.37
N ASP A 89 10.85 -7.89 11.71
CA ASP A 89 12.08 -7.71 10.96
C ASP A 89 11.96 -8.35 9.56
N ALA A 90 11.58 -7.56 8.56
CA ALA A 90 11.32 -8.10 7.22
C ALA A 90 12.56 -8.70 6.53
N THR A 91 13.77 -8.39 7.01
CA THR A 91 15.01 -8.92 6.42
C THR A 91 15.32 -10.36 6.85
N CYS A 92 14.76 -10.82 7.97
CA CYS A 92 15.03 -12.15 8.51
C CYS A 92 13.79 -12.94 8.93
N GLU A 93 12.61 -12.32 8.97
CA GLU A 93 11.36 -12.93 9.39
C GLU A 93 10.46 -13.35 8.22
N GLY A 94 9.84 -14.53 8.38
CA GLY A 94 8.76 -14.99 7.52
C GLY A 94 9.20 -15.50 6.15
N GLN A 95 8.21 -15.80 5.32
CA GLN A 95 8.42 -16.41 4.00
C GLN A 95 8.83 -15.42 2.90
N PHE A 96 8.88 -14.12 3.21
CA PHE A 96 9.07 -13.06 2.22
C PHE A 96 10.52 -12.55 2.12
N THR A 97 11.45 -13.08 2.92
CA THR A 97 12.87 -12.70 2.93
C THR A 97 13.59 -12.88 1.59
N ASN A 98 13.01 -13.67 0.68
CA ASN A 98 13.52 -13.85 -0.69
C ASN A 98 12.90 -12.90 -1.72
N ASP A 99 11.97 -12.04 -1.33
CA ASP A 99 11.41 -11.01 -2.20
C ASP A 99 12.52 -10.08 -2.70
N PRO A 100 12.61 -9.80 -4.03
CA PRO A 100 13.66 -8.96 -4.58
C PRO A 100 13.72 -7.56 -3.97
N TYR A 101 12.57 -6.97 -3.65
CA TYR A 101 12.53 -5.65 -3.05
C TYR A 101 13.04 -5.68 -1.61
N ILE A 102 12.61 -6.65 -0.82
CA ILE A 102 13.08 -6.81 0.58
C ILE A 102 14.59 -7.01 0.64
N LYS A 103 15.16 -7.84 -0.25
CA LYS A 103 16.62 -8.04 -0.33
C LYS A 103 17.39 -6.78 -0.69
N ASN A 104 16.85 -5.97 -1.61
CA ASN A 104 17.57 -4.81 -2.15
C ASN A 104 17.40 -3.54 -1.29
N ARG A 105 16.26 -3.40 -0.62
CA ARG A 105 15.91 -2.20 0.16
C ARG A 105 15.93 -2.41 1.67
N GLU A 106 16.02 -3.65 2.12
CA GLU A 106 16.14 -4.04 3.53
C GLU A 106 15.18 -3.29 4.48
N PRO A 107 13.86 -3.27 4.19
CA PRO A 107 12.90 -2.67 5.10
C PRO A 107 12.97 -3.37 6.46
N LYS A 108 12.87 -2.58 7.53
CA LYS A 108 12.99 -3.12 8.89
C LYS A 108 11.68 -3.72 9.34
N SER A 109 10.55 -3.06 9.13
CA SER A 109 9.26 -3.66 9.42
C SER A 109 8.24 -3.36 8.33
N ILE A 110 7.33 -4.31 8.13
CA ILE A 110 6.28 -4.24 7.10
C ILE A 110 4.95 -4.61 7.75
N LEU A 111 3.93 -3.79 7.50
CA LEU A 111 2.54 -4.15 7.73
C LEU A 111 1.81 -4.17 6.40
N CYS A 112 1.12 -5.27 6.11
CA CYS A 112 0.27 -5.37 4.93
C CYS A 112 -1.07 -6.01 5.28
N ALA A 113 -2.17 -5.34 4.92
CA ALA A 113 -3.51 -5.74 5.30
C ALA A 113 -4.51 -5.52 4.16
N ALA A 114 -5.41 -6.48 3.97
CA ALA A 114 -6.54 -6.33 3.07
C ALA A 114 -7.65 -5.50 3.73
N LEU A 115 -8.16 -4.51 3.02
CA LEU A 115 -9.39 -3.80 3.36
C LEU A 115 -10.55 -4.51 2.69
N MET A 116 -11.54 -4.88 3.50
CA MET A 116 -12.67 -5.68 3.07
C MET A 116 -13.92 -4.82 2.89
N ASN A 117 -14.64 -5.01 1.79
CA ASN A 117 -15.97 -4.48 1.58
C ASN A 117 -16.91 -5.63 1.16
N GLN A 118 -17.99 -5.85 1.91
CA GLN A 118 -18.97 -6.91 1.64
C GLN A 118 -18.35 -8.32 1.42
N GLY A 119 -17.29 -8.66 2.17
CA GLY A 119 -16.61 -9.95 2.08
C GLY A 119 -15.59 -10.10 0.93
N GLN A 120 -15.46 -9.07 0.10
CA GLN A 120 -14.44 -8.98 -0.97
C GLN A 120 -13.32 -8.03 -0.57
N VAL A 121 -12.11 -8.29 -1.08
CA VAL A 121 -10.98 -7.37 -0.90
C VAL A 121 -11.25 -6.17 -1.80
N SER A 122 -11.48 -5.01 -1.20
CA SER A 122 -11.65 -3.75 -1.94
C SER A 122 -10.32 -3.02 -2.15
N ALA A 123 -9.37 -3.22 -1.23
CA ALA A 123 -8.04 -2.63 -1.32
C ALA A 123 -7.04 -3.43 -0.47
N VAL A 124 -5.76 -3.17 -0.68
CA VAL A 124 -4.64 -3.61 0.16
C VAL A 124 -3.88 -2.36 0.61
N VAL A 125 -3.62 -2.28 1.91
CA VAL A 125 -2.71 -1.29 2.49
C VAL A 125 -1.36 -1.97 2.70
N TYR A 126 -0.29 -1.32 2.25
CA TYR A 126 1.09 -1.72 2.50
C TYR A 126 1.81 -0.56 3.17
N LEU A 127 2.36 -0.79 4.35
CA LEU A 127 3.13 0.17 5.12
C LEU A 127 4.49 -0.40 5.44
N GLU A 128 5.48 0.48 5.44
CA GLU A 128 6.87 0.08 5.63
C GLU A 128 7.62 1.10 6.48
N ASN A 129 8.44 0.58 7.39
CA ASN A 129 9.38 1.37 8.17
C ASN A 129 10.79 0.81 7.95
N ARG A 130 11.71 1.67 7.55
CA ARG A 130 13.10 1.34 7.22
C ARG A 130 14.08 1.66 8.35
N LEU A 131 13.63 2.28 9.44
CA LEU A 131 14.48 2.69 10.57
C LEU A 131 14.30 1.79 11.80
N THR A 132 13.13 1.17 11.97
CA THR A 132 12.75 0.52 13.22
C THR A 132 12.16 -0.86 12.96
N THR A 133 12.74 -1.87 13.59
CA THR A 133 12.10 -3.19 13.72
C THR A 133 10.99 -3.10 14.76
N GLN A 134 9.97 -3.96 14.65
CA GLN A 134 8.81 -3.98 15.54
C GLN A 134 8.06 -2.64 15.59
N ALA A 135 8.02 -1.88 14.49
CA ALA A 135 7.25 -0.64 14.42
C ALA A 135 5.72 -0.86 14.35
N PHE A 136 5.27 -2.10 14.07
CA PHE A 136 3.90 -2.47 13.77
C PHE A 136 3.41 -3.66 14.61
#